data_AF-A0A0G4LWD1-F1
#
_entry.id   AF-A0A0G4LWD1-F1
#
_cell.length_a   1.000
_cell.length_b   1.000
_cell.length_c   1.000
_cell.angle_alpha   90.00
_cell.angle_beta   90.00
_cell.angle_gamma   90.00
#
_symmetry.space_group_name_H-M   'P 1'
#
loop_
_entity.id
_entity.type
_entity.pdbx_description
1 polymer ?
#
loop_
_entity_poly.entity_id
_entity_poly.type
_entity_poly.pdbx_seq_one_letter_code
_entity_poly.pdbx_strand_id
1 'polypeptide(L)'
;FEAHVADLVKRDVKVSYLKALQGYLWLAGYESGEIKAPLFPDVSLSMRAWHDAGIKLIIYSSGSVPAQKLLFGHTNAQPPSFIPIISDWFD
;
A
#
# COMPACT_ATOMS: atom_id res chain seq x y z
N PHE A 1 -17.34 -5.67 -20.34
CA PHE A 1 -16.67 -5.03 -19.18
C PHE A 1 -15.55 -5.92 -18.64
N GLU A 2 -15.84 -7.12 -18.17
CA GLU A 2 -14.83 -8.05 -17.61
C GLU A 2 -13.69 -8.40 -18.58
N ALA A 3 -14.00 -8.68 -19.85
CA ALA A 3 -12.99 -8.97 -20.87
C ALA A 3 -11.97 -7.83 -21.05
N HIS A 4 -12.41 -6.57 -20.89
CA HIS A 4 -11.52 -5.40 -20.96
C HIS A 4 -10.60 -5.34 -19.75
N VAL A 5 -11.15 -5.51 -18.54
CA VAL A 5 -10.35 -5.55 -17.31
C VAL A 5 -9.32 -6.68 -17.38
N ALA A 6 -9.73 -7.88 -17.80
CA ALA A 6 -8.86 -9.04 -17.93
C ALA A 6 -7.72 -8.82 -18.95
N ASP A 7 -8.02 -8.22 -20.10
CA ASP A 7 -7.01 -7.88 -21.11
C ASP A 7 -5.99 -6.87 -20.58
N LEU A 8 -6.46 -5.79 -19.93
CA LEU A 8 -5.57 -4.77 -19.37
C LEU A 8 -4.66 -5.35 -18.28
N VAL A 9 -5.21 -6.20 -17.40
CA VAL A 9 -4.42 -6.89 -16.36
C VAL A 9 -3.40 -7.83 -16.99
N LYS A 10 -3.80 -8.62 -17.99
CA LYS A 10 -2.92 -9.58 -18.67
C LYS A 10 -1.74 -8.89 -19.37
N ARG A 11 -1.96 -7.69 -19.91
CA ARG A 11 -0.94 -6.90 -20.61
C ARG A 11 -0.19 -5.92 -19.70
N ASP A 12 -0.44 -5.97 -18.39
CA ASP A 12 0.12 -5.07 -17.37
C ASP A 12 -0.05 -3.56 -17.71
N VAL A 13 -1.20 -3.22 -18.28
CA VAL A 13 -1.46 -1.85 -18.77
C VAL A 13 -1.73 -0.92 -17.59
N LYS A 14 -0.86 0.09 -17.42
CA LYS A 14 -0.92 1.07 -16.31
C LYS A 14 -1.85 2.25 -16.61
N VAL A 15 -3.11 1.98 -16.93
CA VAL A 15 -4.11 3.04 -17.19
C VAL A 15 -4.82 3.49 -15.91
N SER A 16 -5.08 4.80 -15.79
CA SER A 16 -5.56 5.45 -14.57
C SER A 16 -6.87 4.85 -14.04
N TYR A 17 -7.83 4.54 -14.90
CA TYR A 17 -9.12 3.97 -14.49
C TYR A 17 -9.01 2.54 -13.95
N LEU A 18 -8.05 1.74 -14.45
CA LEU A 18 -7.81 0.40 -13.91
C LEU A 18 -7.17 0.49 -12.52
N LYS A 19 -6.18 1.38 -12.34
CA LYS A 19 -5.56 1.63 -11.02
C LYS A 19 -6.61 2.11 -10.00
N ALA A 20 -7.54 2.97 -10.42
CA ALA A 20 -8.63 3.44 -9.58
C ALA A 20 -9.57 2.31 -9.15
N LEU A 21 -9.99 1.45 -10.09
CA LEU A 21 -10.82 0.28 -9.79
C LEU A 21 -10.10 -0.68 -8.84
N GLN A 22 -8.81 -0.98 -9.08
CA GLN A 22 -8.00 -1.82 -8.20
C GLN A 22 -7.93 -1.25 -6.78
N GLY A 23 -7.69 0.07 -6.64
CA GLY A 23 -7.70 0.76 -5.35
C GLY A 23 -9.03 0.64 -4.61
N TYR A 24 -10.15 0.80 -5.32
CA TYR A 24 -11.49 0.64 -4.75
C TYR A 24 -11.74 -0.78 -4.23
N LEU A 25 -11.34 -1.80 -5.00
CA LEU A 25 -11.48 -3.20 -4.57
C LEU A 25 -10.58 -3.53 -3.38
N TRP A 26 -9.35 -3.01 -3.36
CA TRP A 26 -8.42 -3.20 -2.25
C TRP A 26 -8.92 -2.59 -0.94
N LEU A 27 -9.57 -1.43 -1.00
CA LEU A 27 -10.13 -0.77 0.20
C LEU A 27 -11.00 -1.75 0.99
N ALA A 28 -11.98 -2.38 0.33
CA ALA A 28 -12.90 -3.31 0.99
C ALA A 28 -12.15 -4.52 1.61
N GLY A 29 -11.18 -5.10 0.90
CA GLY A 29 -10.42 -6.24 1.41
C GLY A 29 -9.50 -5.90 2.58
N TYR A 30 -8.91 -4.69 2.59
CA TYR A 30 -8.09 -4.22 3.71
C TYR A 30 -8.94 -3.83 4.93
N GLU A 31 -10.07 -3.16 4.72
CA GLU A 31 -11.01 -2.77 5.79
C GLU A 31 -11.68 -3.99 6.44
N SER A 32 -12.03 -5.02 5.65
CA SER A 32 -12.58 -6.27 6.20
C SER A 32 -11.52 -7.13 6.90
N GLY A 33 -10.24 -6.88 6.64
CA GLY A 33 -9.11 -7.66 7.16
C GLY A 33 -8.86 -8.98 6.41
N GLU A 34 -9.59 -9.24 5.31
CA GLU A 34 -9.33 -10.35 4.38
C GLU A 34 -7.95 -10.23 3.73
N ILE A 35 -7.50 -8.99 3.53
CA ILE A 35 -6.18 -8.66 2.99
C ILE A 35 -5.37 -7.99 4.10
N LYS A 36 -4.15 -8.48 4.30
CA LYS A 36 -3.12 -7.81 5.10
C LYS A 36 -1.83 -7.74 4.30
N ALA A 37 -1.18 -6.59 4.33
CA ALA A 37 0.08 -6.38 3.66
C ALA A 37 1.19 -7.14 4.41
N PRO A 38 1.86 -8.11 3.77
CA PRO A 38 2.99 -8.78 4.39
C PRO A 38 4.20 -7.84 4.39
N LEU A 39 4.70 -7.52 5.58
CA LEU A 39 6.01 -6.91 5.76
C LEU A 39 7.03 -7.97 6.14
N PHE A 40 8.27 -7.77 5.70
CA PHE A 40 9.39 -8.52 6.24
C PHE A 40 9.54 -8.22 7.75
N PRO A 41 9.93 -9.20 8.59
CA PRO A 41 9.93 -9.02 10.04
C PRO A 41 10.75 -7.81 10.55
N ASP A 42 11.85 -7.50 9.86
CA ASP A 42 12.80 -6.43 10.19
C ASP A 42 12.29 -5.02 9.81
N VAL A 43 11.35 -4.91 8.85
CA VAL A 43 10.85 -3.61 8.37
C VAL A 43 10.17 -2.85 9.50
N SER A 44 9.33 -3.52 10.28
CA SER A 44 8.58 -2.89 11.38
C SER A 44 9.51 -2.28 12.44
N LEU A 45 10.57 -3.00 12.79
CA LEU A 45 11.56 -2.58 13.78
C LEU A 45 12.39 -1.42 13.26
N SER A 46 12.85 -1.52 12.01
CA SER A 46 13.70 -0.50 11.38
C SER A 46 12.95 0.82 11.20
N MET A 47 11.72 0.79 10.69
CA MET A 47 10.92 2.00 10.51
C MET A 47 10.66 2.73 11.83
N ARG A 48 10.36 2.02 12.91
CA ARG A 48 10.20 2.64 14.23
C ARG A 48 11.51 3.24 14.74
N ALA A 49 12.61 2.50 14.66
CA ALA A 49 13.91 3.00 15.09
C ALA A 49 14.33 4.28 14.33
N TRP A 50 14.06 4.34 13.04
CA TRP A 50 14.31 5.54 12.23
C TRP A 50 13.40 6.70 12.62
N HIS A 51 12.12 6.45 12.83
CA HIS A 51 11.18 7.49 13.29
C HIS A 51 11.58 8.05 14.66
N ASP A 52 11.93 7.18 15.61
CA ASP A 52 12.37 7.56 16.96
C ASP A 52 13.70 8.35 16.92
N ALA A 53 14.53 8.10 15.92
CA ALA A 53 15.75 8.87 15.65
C ALA A 53 15.49 10.21 14.93
N GLY A 54 14.23 10.57 14.65
CA GLY A 54 13.84 11.79 13.95
C GLY A 54 14.07 11.75 12.43
N ILE A 55 14.30 10.57 11.85
CA ILE A 55 14.48 10.39 10.41
C ILE A 55 13.11 10.41 9.73
N LYS A 56 12.96 11.25 8.70
CA LYS A 56 11.73 11.28 7.89
C LYS A 56 11.60 10.01 7.06
N LEU A 57 10.46 9.35 7.17
CA LEU A 57 10.12 8.17 6.38
C LEU A 57 9.26 8.59 5.19
N ILE A 58 9.70 8.31 3.98
CA ILE A 58 8.99 8.66 2.75
C ILE A 58 8.87 7.40 1.90
N ILE A 59 7.67 7.12 1.39
CA ILE A 59 7.42 5.98 0.51
C ILE A 59 7.43 6.44 -0.95
N TYR A 60 8.17 5.71 -1.79
CA TYR A 60 8.18 5.91 -3.24
C TYR A 60 7.93 4.57 -3.94
N SER A 61 6.87 4.50 -4.74
CA SER A 61 6.46 3.26 -5.42
C SER A 61 5.58 3.56 -6.62
N SER A 62 5.64 2.75 -7.67
CA SER A 62 4.76 2.91 -8.86
C SER A 62 3.27 2.64 -8.57
N GLY A 63 2.96 2.07 -7.40
CA GLY A 63 1.59 1.96 -6.89
C GLY A 63 1.03 3.32 -6.50
N SER A 64 -0.26 3.56 -6.75
CA SER A 64 -0.85 4.87 -6.45
C SER A 64 -0.75 5.22 -4.96
N VAL A 65 -0.62 6.51 -4.62
CA VAL A 65 -0.55 6.95 -3.22
C VAL A 65 -1.68 6.37 -2.34
N PRO A 66 -2.95 6.30 -2.79
CA PRO A 66 -4.01 5.61 -2.03
C PRO A 66 -3.71 4.13 -1.77
N ALA A 67 -3.16 3.39 -2.74
CA ALA A 67 -2.80 1.98 -2.56
C ALA A 67 -1.62 1.81 -1.60
N GLN A 68 -0.64 2.72 -1.64
CA GLN A 68 0.46 2.73 -0.67
C GLN A 68 -0.05 2.92 0.76
N LYS A 69 -1.00 3.85 0.96
CA LYS A 69 -1.64 4.07 2.27
C LYS A 69 -2.44 2.86 2.74
N LEU A 70 -3.16 2.19 1.85
CA LEU A 70 -3.84 0.93 2.20
C LEU A 70 -2.84 -0.15 2.65
N LEU A 71 -1.74 -0.32 1.92
CA LEU A 71 -0.69 -1.28 2.27
C LEU A 71 -0.10 -1.01 3.66
N PHE A 72 0.39 0.21 3.90
CA PHE A 72 1.04 0.57 5.16
C PHE A 72 0.06 0.84 6.32
N GLY A 73 -1.24 0.95 6.04
CA GLY A 73 -2.28 1.05 7.04
C GLY A 73 -2.74 -0.31 7.60
N HIS A 74 -2.55 -1.38 6.84
CA HIS A 74 -3.12 -2.71 7.11
C HIS A 74 -2.07 -3.81 6.96
N THR A 75 -1.02 -3.76 7.77
CA THR A 75 0.10 -4.71 7.71
C THR A 75 -0.10 -5.93 8.63
N ASN A 76 0.72 -6.97 8.44
CA ASN A 76 0.83 -8.09 9.37
C ASN A 76 1.72 -7.81 10.60
N ALA A 77 2.30 -6.60 10.70
CA ALA A 77 3.19 -6.23 11.79
C ALA A 77 2.42 -5.71 13.02
N GLN A 78 3.16 -5.38 14.08
CA GLN A 78 2.65 -4.72 15.29
C GLN A 78 3.44 -3.43 15.55
N PRO A 79 2.79 -2.25 15.67
CA PRO A 79 1.38 -2.00 15.37
C PRO A 79 1.04 -2.27 13.89
N PRO A 80 -0.24 -2.52 13.53
CA PRO A 80 -0.64 -2.90 12.17
C PRO A 80 -0.56 -1.75 11.16
N SER A 81 -0.54 -0.50 11.63
CA SER A 81 -0.50 0.70 10.78
C SER A 81 0.76 1.51 11.03
N PHE A 82 1.42 1.90 9.94
CA PHE A 82 2.59 2.79 9.91
C PHE A 82 2.25 4.17 9.33
N ILE A 83 0.99 4.42 8.98
CA ILE A 83 0.52 5.74 8.47
C ILE A 83 0.97 6.90 9.38
N PRO A 84 0.90 6.81 10.72
CA PRO A 84 1.27 7.93 11.58
C PRO A 84 2.75 8.32 11.52
N ILE A 85 3.64 7.41 11.13
CA ILE A 85 5.10 7.63 11.13
C ILE A 85 5.67 7.96 9.75
N ILE A 86 4.87 7.76 8.68
CA ILE A 86 5.26 8.07 7.31
C ILE A 86 4.97 9.54 7.04
N SER A 87 6.02 10.26 6.63
CA SER A 87 6.02 11.70 6.42
C SER A 87 5.46 12.10 5.05
N ASP A 88 5.69 11.31 3.99
CA ASP A 88 5.21 11.64 2.64
C ASP A 88 5.15 10.41 1.71
N TRP A 89 4.50 10.56 0.56
CA TRP A 89 4.16 9.50 -0.39
C TRP A 89 4.32 9.99 -1.83
N PHE A 90 4.97 9.18 -2.67
CA PHE A 90 5.19 9.51 -4.08
C PHE A 90 4.88 8.30 -4.95
N ASP A 91 4.12 8.52 -6.04
CA ASP A 91 3.78 7.51 -7.06
C ASP A 91 4.29 7.81 -8.47
#